data_AF-A0A1F6V368-F1
#
_entry.id   AF-A0A1F6V368-F1
#
_cell.length_a   1.000
_cell.length_b   1.000
_cell.length_c   1.000
_cell.angle_alpha   90.00
_cell.angle_beta   90.00
_cell.angle_gamma   90.00
#
_symmetry.space_group_name_H-M   'P 1'
#
loop_
_entity.id
_entity.type
_entity.pdbx_description
1 polymer ?
#
loop_
_entity_poly.entity_id
_entity_poly.type
_entity_poly.pdbx_seq_one_letter_code
_entity_poly.pdbx_strand_id
1 'polypeptide(L)'
;MEKNSLFYMANLYPEIGRMFSFLDSGKIEASQNAQKRALGVMENILSSRDIKPAGREEWSVIKNFILAYNKLDLYERSILEKYAEPFSYKFMNVYASPTRK
;
A
#
# COMPACT_ATOMS: atom_id res chain seq x y z
N MET A 1 -22.77 -0.01 -5.99
CA MET A 1 -21.94 -1.17 -5.57
C MET A 1 -21.12 -0.73 -4.38
N GLU A 2 -21.23 -1.43 -3.25
CA GLU A 2 -20.47 -1.10 -2.05
C GLU A 2 -18.99 -1.43 -2.29
N LYS A 3 -18.08 -0.52 -1.92
CA LYS A 3 -16.63 -0.72 -2.11
C LYS A 3 -16.14 -1.65 -0.99
N ASN A 4 -15.61 -2.82 -1.36
CA ASN A 4 -15.03 -3.77 -0.41
C ASN A 4 -13.55 -3.46 -0.13
N SER A 5 -12.93 -4.20 0.79
CA SER A 5 -11.53 -4.00 1.16
C SER A 5 -10.57 -4.04 -0.04
N LEU A 6 -10.79 -4.94 -1.00
CA LEU A 6 -9.99 -5.06 -2.23
C LEU A 6 -9.96 -3.78 -3.07
N PHE A 7 -11.11 -3.09 -3.19
CA PHE A 7 -11.17 -1.80 -3.88
C PHE A 7 -10.23 -0.80 -3.21
N TYR A 8 -10.25 -0.70 -1.89
CA TYR A 8 -9.41 0.23 -1.15
C TYR A 8 -7.93 -0.16 -1.22
N MET A 9 -7.60 -1.45 -1.08
CA MET A 9 -6.24 -1.96 -1.22
C MET A 9 -5.63 -1.58 -2.58
N ALA A 10 -6.38 -1.72 -3.67
CA ALA A 10 -5.90 -1.34 -5.01
C ALA A 10 -5.60 0.17 -5.14
N ASN A 11 -6.28 1.02 -4.38
CA ASN A 11 -6.05 2.46 -4.36
C ASN A 11 -4.90 2.87 -3.42
N LEU A 12 -4.42 1.97 -2.56
CA LEU A 12 -3.31 2.28 -1.66
C LEU A 12 -1.98 2.41 -2.42
N TYR A 13 -1.69 1.48 -3.34
CA TYR A 13 -0.45 1.47 -4.13
C TYR A 13 -0.09 2.81 -4.78
N PRO A 14 -0.97 3.45 -5.58
CA PRO A 14 -0.62 4.70 -6.23
C PRO A 14 -0.36 5.83 -5.23
N GLU A 15 -1.00 5.83 -4.06
CA GLU A 15 -0.73 6.84 -3.02
C GLU A 15 0.63 6.62 -2.34
N ILE A 16 1.02 5.37 -2.09
CA ILE A 16 2.37 5.04 -1.60
C ILE A 16 3.44 5.45 -2.61
N GLY A 17 3.25 5.11 -3.90
CA GLY A 17 4.19 5.50 -4.95
C GLY A 17 4.33 7.02 -5.10
N ARG A 18 3.22 7.77 -5.04
CA ARG A 18 3.25 9.24 -5.03
C ARG A 18 3.96 9.80 -3.81
N MET A 19 3.71 9.21 -2.64
CA MET A 19 4.33 9.63 -1.38
C MET A 19 5.86 9.56 -1.49
N PHE A 20 6.43 8.42 -1.87
CA PHE A 20 7.88 8.31 -2.04
C PHE A 20 8.41 9.14 -3.20
N SER A 21 7.73 9.17 -4.35
CA SER A 21 8.14 10.01 -5.48
C SER A 21 8.26 11.50 -5.12
N PHE A 22 7.30 12.03 -4.36
CA PHE A 22 7.36 13.41 -3.89
C PHE A 22 8.43 13.63 -2.82
N LEU A 23 8.60 12.67 -1.89
CA LEU A 23 9.64 12.74 -0.87
C LEU A 23 11.03 12.80 -1.51
N ASP A 24 11.30 11.90 -2.46
CA ASP A 24 12.60 11.80 -3.15
C ASP A 24 12.87 13.03 -4.03
N SER A 25 11.82 13.72 -4.48
CA SER A 25 11.90 14.98 -5.21
C SER A 25 11.98 16.23 -4.31
N GLY A 26 12.05 16.06 -2.98
CA GLY A 26 12.05 17.17 -2.01
C GLY A 26 10.71 17.93 -1.89
N LYS A 27 9.62 17.44 -2.50
CA LYS A 27 8.29 18.05 -2.47
C LYS A 27 7.54 17.63 -1.22
N ILE A 28 8.01 18.09 -0.05
CA ILE A 28 7.57 17.61 1.27
C ILE A 28 6.05 17.76 1.48
N GLU A 29 5.46 18.90 1.12
CA GLU A 29 4.01 19.11 1.28
C GLU A 29 3.18 18.15 0.41
N ALA A 30 3.58 17.96 -0.85
CA ALA A 30 2.91 17.02 -1.74
C ALA A 30 3.02 15.57 -1.23
N SER A 31 4.18 15.22 -0.67
CA SER A 31 4.41 13.93 -0.01
C SER A 31 3.49 13.73 1.20
N GLN A 32 3.39 14.73 2.09
CA GLN A 32 2.48 14.69 3.24
C GLN A 32 1.01 14.59 2.81
N ASN A 33 0.62 15.26 1.72
CA ASN A 33 -0.73 15.14 1.18
C ASN A 33 -1.00 13.73 0.63
N ALA A 34 -0.02 13.08 -0.01
CA ALA A 34 -0.12 11.69 -0.42
C ALA A 34 -0.22 10.74 0.79
N GLN A 35 0.58 10.99 1.85
CA GLN A 35 0.49 10.25 3.11
C GLN A 35 -0.92 10.33 3.72
N LYS A 36 -1.51 11.53 3.81
CA LYS A 36 -2.88 11.72 4.32
C LYS A 36 -3.91 10.92 3.50
N ARG A 37 -3.79 10.90 2.18
CA ARG A 37 -4.67 10.10 1.31
C ARG A 37 -4.47 8.61 1.55
N ALA A 38 -3.23 8.14 1.64
CA ALA A 38 -2.92 6.75 1.96
C ALA A 38 -3.51 6.33 3.31
N LEU A 39 -3.39 7.17 4.35
CA LEU A 39 -4.01 6.92 5.66
C LEU A 39 -5.54 6.89 5.57
N GLY A 40 -6.16 7.76 4.77
CA GLY A 40 -7.60 7.70 4.51
C GLY A 40 -8.03 6.38 3.86
N VAL A 41 -7.24 5.84 2.93
CA VAL A 41 -7.47 4.51 2.36
C VAL A 41 -7.34 3.42 3.43
N MET A 42 -6.31 3.52 4.29
CA MET A 42 -6.08 2.57 5.39
C MET A 42 -7.25 2.51 6.38
N GLU A 43 -7.87 3.63 6.72
CA GLU A 43 -9.07 3.63 7.59
C GLU A 43 -10.24 2.88 6.94
N ASN A 44 -10.40 2.97 5.62
CA ASN A 44 -11.43 2.21 4.90
C ASN A 44 -11.13 0.70 4.88
N ILE A 45 -9.86 0.32 4.70
CA ILE A 45 -9.41 -1.07 4.79
C ILE A 45 -9.70 -1.60 6.21
N LEU A 46 -9.21 -0.92 7.24
CA LEU A 46 -9.37 -1.33 8.63
C LEU A 46 -10.82 -1.29 9.11
N SER A 47 -11.69 -0.44 8.58
CA SER A 47 -13.11 -0.48 8.95
C SER A 47 -13.91 -1.58 8.23
N SER A 48 -13.32 -2.25 7.23
CA SER A 48 -14.01 -3.26 6.45
C SER A 48 -14.26 -4.56 7.25
N ARG A 49 -15.47 -5.11 7.10
CA ARG A 49 -15.94 -6.31 7.82
C ARG A 49 -15.44 -7.62 7.20
N ASP A 50 -14.99 -7.58 5.96
CA ASP A 50 -14.48 -8.72 5.19
C ASP A 50 -13.01 -9.06 5.51
N ILE A 51 -12.31 -8.22 6.28
CA ILE A 51 -10.94 -8.47 6.74
C ILE A 51 -10.95 -9.28 8.03
N LYS A 52 -10.32 -10.46 7.99
CA LYS A 52 -10.11 -11.33 9.16
C LYS A 52 -9.16 -10.66 10.18
N PRO A 53 -9.23 -11.03 11.49
CA PRO A 53 -8.40 -10.45 12.53
C PRO A 53 -6.89 -10.42 12.22
N ALA A 54 -6.31 -11.52 11.72
CA ALA A 54 -4.89 -11.56 11.34
C ALA A 54 -4.54 -10.54 10.25
N GLY A 55 -5.40 -10.41 9.22
CA GLY A 55 -5.20 -9.40 8.17
C GLY A 55 -5.30 -7.97 8.72
N ARG A 56 -6.15 -7.73 9.72
CA ARG A 56 -6.29 -6.43 10.38
C ARG A 56 -5.03 -6.03 11.15
N GLU A 57 -4.36 -6.98 11.79
CA GLU A 57 -3.05 -6.75 12.43
C GLU A 57 -1.99 -6.38 11.39
N GLU A 58 -1.90 -7.12 10.28
CA GLU A 58 -0.98 -6.81 9.18
C GLU A 58 -1.21 -5.39 8.65
N TRP A 59 -2.46 -5.02 8.36
CA TRP A 59 -2.78 -3.67 7.90
C TRP A 59 -2.49 -2.60 8.97
N SER A 60 -2.60 -2.92 10.26
CA SER A 60 -2.21 -1.98 11.32
C SER A 60 -0.69 -1.74 11.33
N VAL A 61 0.11 -2.76 11.04
CA VAL A 61 1.56 -2.60 10.83
C VAL A 61 1.83 -1.72 9.62
N ILE A 62 1.17 -1.96 8.48
CA ILE A 62 1.30 -1.12 7.27
C ILE A 62 0.96 0.35 7.56
N LYS A 63 -0.07 0.61 8.36
CA LYS A 63 -0.41 1.98 8.80
C LYS A 63 0.75 2.65 9.54
N ASN A 64 1.47 1.92 10.40
CA ASN A 64 2.63 2.46 11.12
C ASN A 64 3.79 2.79 10.17
N PHE A 65 4.02 1.95 9.16
CA PHE A 65 5.01 2.25 8.12
C PHE A 65 4.66 3.53 7.35
N ILE A 66 3.39 3.72 7.00
CA ILE A 66 2.92 4.96 6.34
C ILE A 66 3.10 6.17 7.25
N LEU A 67 2.81 6.05 8.55
CA LEU A 67 3.02 7.13 9.52
C LEU A 67 4.51 7.52 9.62
N ALA A 68 5.41 6.54 9.57
CA ALA A 68 6.85 6.72 9.68
C ALA A 68 7.58 6.80 8.33
N TYR A 69 6.87 7.01 7.21
CA TYR A 69 7.42 6.82 5.85
C TYR A 69 8.74 7.57 5.57
N ASN A 70 8.91 8.75 6.17
CA ASN A 70 10.08 9.60 6.00
C ASN A 70 11.31 9.14 6.81
N LYS A 71 11.15 8.12 7.66
CA LYS A 71 12.21 7.48 8.44
C LYS A 71 12.57 6.09 7.92
N LEU A 72 11.85 5.61 6.91
CA LEU A 72 12.06 4.29 6.32
C LEU A 72 13.27 4.32 5.39
N ASP A 73 14.13 3.31 5.56
CA ASP A 73 15.19 2.99 4.63
C ASP A 73 14.65 2.31 3.36
N LEU A 74 15.54 1.99 2.43
CA LEU A 74 15.16 1.37 1.15
C LEU A 74 14.50 0.00 1.34
N TYR A 75 14.91 -0.78 2.34
CA TYR A 75 14.34 -2.09 2.63
C TYR A 75 12.91 -1.94 3.15
N GLU A 76 12.66 -1.07 4.13
CA GLU A 76 11.32 -0.86 4.66
C GLU A 76 10.37 -0.21 3.64
N ARG A 77 10.87 0.69 2.78
CA ARG A 77 10.09 1.22 1.66
C ARG A 77 9.64 0.09 0.73
N SER A 78 10.52 -0.85 0.42
CA SER A 78 10.19 -1.99 -0.46
C SER A 78 9.09 -2.89 0.14
N ILE A 79 9.03 -3.02 1.47
CA ILE A 79 7.95 -3.73 2.16
C ILE A 79 6.63 -3.00 1.91
N LEU A 80 6.60 -1.68 2.11
CA LEU A 80 5.39 -0.88 1.96
C LEU A 80 4.85 -0.89 0.52
N GLU A 81 5.75 -0.76 -0.45
CA GLU A 81 5.41 -0.84 -1.88
C GLU A 81 4.84 -2.23 -2.24
N LYS A 82 5.49 -3.31 -1.79
CA LYS A 82 5.01 -4.68 -2.00
C LYS A 82 3.64 -4.91 -1.36
N TYR A 83 3.39 -4.42 -0.16
CA TYR A 83 2.09 -4.63 0.48
C TYR A 83 0.96 -3.90 -0.23
N ALA A 84 1.24 -2.68 -0.68
CA ALA A 84 0.29 -1.87 -1.41
C ALA A 84 0.06 -2.39 -2.84
N GLU A 85 1.05 -3.08 -3.45
CA GLU A 85 1.00 -3.59 -4.82
C GLU A 85 -0.33 -4.32 -5.13
N PRO A 86 -0.99 -3.99 -6.27
CA PRO A 86 -2.26 -4.58 -6.62
C PRO A 86 -2.20 -6.11 -6.63
N PHE A 87 -3.25 -6.74 -6.12
CA PHE A 87 -3.40 -8.20 -6.14
C PHE A 87 -3.19 -8.79 -7.55
N SER A 88 -3.59 -8.07 -8.60
CA SER A 88 -3.34 -8.46 -10.00
C SER A 88 -1.85 -8.63 -10.30
N TYR A 89 -0.97 -7.77 -9.80
CA TYR A 89 0.48 -7.87 -10.04
C TYR A 89 1.10 -9.06 -9.28
N LYS A 90 0.66 -9.27 -8.04
CA LYS A 90 1.13 -10.40 -7.19
C LYS A 90 0.75 -11.76 -7.74
N PHE A 91 -0.38 -11.88 -8.43
CA PHE A 91 -0.89 -13.17 -8.92
C PHE A 91 -0.72 -13.36 -10.43
N MET A 92 -0.76 -12.33 -11.27
CA MET A 92 -0.56 -12.50 -12.72
C MET A 92 0.87 -12.92 -13.09
N ASN A 93 1.88 -12.48 -12.33
CA ASN A 93 3.27 -12.86 -12.59
C ASN A 93 3.66 -14.23 -12.02
N VAL A 94 2.87 -14.80 -11.10
CA VAL A 94 3.14 -16.13 -10.53
C VAL A 94 2.60 -17.25 -11.45
N TYR A 95 1.61 -16.95 -12.32
CA TYR A 95 1.07 -17.90 -13.30
C TYR A 95 1.60 -17.71 -14.73
N ALA A 96 2.49 -16.73 -14.96
CA ALA A 96 3.31 -16.67 -16.17
C ALA A 96 4.35 -17.80 -16.11
N SER A 97 3.91 -19.00 -16.48
CA SER A 97 4.71 -20.22 -16.50
C SER A 97 6.05 -19.97 -17.20
N PRO A 98 7.19 -20.47 -16.68
CA PRO A 98 8.39 -20.56 -17.49
C PRO A 98 8.05 -21.54 -18.62
N THR A 99 7.94 -21.02 -19.85
CA THR A 99 7.96 -21.86 -21.04
C THR A 99 9.30 -22.57 -21.03
N ARG A 100 9.31 -23.82 -20.55
CA ARG A 100 10.44 -24.74 -20.72
C ARG A 100 10.63 -24.90 -22.22
N LYS A 101 11.70 -24.31 -22.75
CA LYS A 101 12.29 -24.73 -24.02
C LYS A 101 13.19 -25.94 -23.76
#